data_AF-A0A9Q3E6M0-F1
#
_entry.id   AF-A0A9Q3E6M0-F1
#
_cell.length_a   1.000
_cell.length_b   1.000
_cell.length_c   1.000
_cell.angle_alpha   90.00
_cell.angle_beta   90.00
_cell.angle_gamma   90.00
#
_symmetry.space_group_name_H-M   'P 1'
#
loop_
_entity.id
_entity.type
_entity.pdbx_description
1 polymer ?
#
loop_
_entity_poly.entity_id
_entity_poly.type
_entity_poly.pdbx_seq_one_letter_code
_entity_poly.pdbx_strand_id
1 'polypeptide(L)'
;MYFSYHHDDWHTWLPLAKFAYNNAKHSSTKQSPFFTIYGRNPRFDSIHISQDTPAGKLSTKLQSVQKVVKEEVESAMKCFKNYSDRNREIPPDFQPGDKVWLSSKNIKTTRPTKRL
;
A
#
# COMPACT_ATOMS: atom_id res chain seq x y z
N MET A 1 -0.42 18.43 -18.60
CA MET A 1 -1.83 18.41 -19.00
C MET A 1 -1.97 17.29 -20.01
N TYR A 2 -2.43 16.10 -19.60
CA TYR A 2 -2.42 14.90 -20.46
C TYR A 2 -3.69 14.06 -20.24
N PHE A 3 -4.80 14.56 -20.74
CA PHE A 3 -5.99 13.75 -20.99
C PHE A 3 -6.48 14.13 -22.39
N SER A 4 -6.61 13.14 -23.28
CA SER A 4 -7.17 13.35 -24.61
C SER A 4 -8.64 13.73 -24.51
N TYR A 5 -9.14 14.46 -25.51
CA TYR A 5 -10.48 15.04 -25.57
C TYR A 5 -11.63 14.01 -25.36
N HIS A 6 -11.37 12.72 -25.58
CA HIS A 6 -12.35 11.63 -25.45
C HIS A 6 -12.21 10.79 -24.18
N HIS A 7 -11.22 11.01 -23.30
CA HIS A 7 -11.01 10.25 -22.06
C HIS A 7 -10.87 8.70 -22.20
N ASP A 8 -10.79 8.15 -23.41
CA ASP A 8 -10.80 6.69 -23.64
C ASP A 8 -9.40 6.04 -23.61
N ASP A 9 -8.34 6.83 -23.64
CA ASP A 9 -6.97 6.32 -23.80
C ASP A 9 -6.29 5.88 -22.50
N TRP A 10 -6.95 5.95 -21.34
CA TRP A 10 -6.37 5.64 -20.02
C TRP A 10 -5.70 4.26 -19.95
N HIS A 11 -6.23 3.29 -20.70
CA HIS A 11 -5.73 1.93 -20.77
C HIS A 11 -4.33 1.84 -21.43
N THR A 12 -4.01 2.70 -22.41
CA THR A 12 -2.67 2.75 -23.02
C THR A 12 -1.61 3.31 -22.07
N TRP A 13 -2.00 4.17 -21.14
CA TRP A 13 -1.11 4.73 -20.13
C TRP A 13 -0.94 3.83 -18.90
N LEU A 14 -1.78 2.81 -18.74
CA LEU A 14 -1.77 1.91 -17.59
C LEU A 14 -0.40 1.23 -17.35
N PRO A 15 0.29 0.69 -18.37
CA PRO A 15 1.60 0.08 -18.18
C PRO A 15 2.64 1.09 -17.69
N LEU A 16 2.62 2.32 -18.22
CA LEU A 16 3.54 3.39 -17.84
C LEU A 16 3.24 3.89 -16.42
N ALA A 17 1.96 4.07 -16.08
CA ALA A 17 1.52 4.44 -14.73
C ALA A 17 1.92 3.38 -13.70
N LYS A 18 1.74 2.10 -14.02
CA LYS A 18 2.19 0.97 -13.18
C LYS A 18 3.70 0.99 -12.98
N PHE A 19 4.46 1.23 -14.05
CA PHE A 19 5.92 1.33 -13.97
C PHE A 19 6.38 2.51 -13.10
N ALA A 20 5.77 3.68 -13.28
CA ALA A 20 6.06 4.87 -12.48
C ALA A 20 5.72 4.65 -11.00
N TYR A 21 4.53 4.08 -10.72
CA TYR A 21 4.09 3.76 -9.37
C TYR A 21 5.02 2.76 -8.67
N ASN A 22 5.42 1.69 -9.36
CA ASN A 22 6.31 0.66 -8.81
C ASN A 22 7.76 1.14 -8.59
N ASN A 23 8.16 2.25 -9.24
CA ASN A 23 9.47 2.90 -9.05
C ASN A 23 9.44 4.06 -8.05
N ALA A 24 8.26 4.62 -7.75
CA ALA A 24 8.10 5.68 -6.78
C ALA A 24 8.29 5.16 -5.34
N LYS A 25 8.93 5.95 -4.49
CA LYS A 25 9.07 5.63 -3.06
C LYS A 25 7.72 5.79 -2.37
N HIS A 26 7.28 4.77 -1.64
CA HIS A 26 6.07 4.85 -0.85
C HIS A 26 6.37 5.52 0.51
N SER A 27 5.48 6.40 1.00
CA SER A 27 5.71 7.19 2.21
C SER A 27 5.86 6.35 3.48
N SER A 28 5.13 5.22 3.55
CA SER A 28 5.13 4.30 4.69
C SER A 28 6.32 3.34 4.72
N THR A 29 6.88 2.95 3.58
CA THR A 29 8.01 2.01 3.52
C THR A 29 9.33 2.70 3.22
N LYS A 30 9.29 3.99 2.82
CA LYS A 30 10.41 4.81 2.30
C LYS A 30 11.15 4.21 1.10
N GLN A 31 10.67 3.07 0.59
CA GLN A 31 11.24 2.30 -0.51
C GLN A 31 10.19 2.16 -1.63
N SER A 32 10.65 1.94 -2.84
CA SER A 32 9.76 1.62 -3.97
C SER A 32 9.44 0.12 -4.02
N PRO A 33 8.26 -0.28 -4.50
CA PRO A 33 7.90 -1.69 -4.65
C PRO A 33 8.93 -2.53 -5.41
N PHE A 34 9.49 -2.01 -6.51
CA PHE A 34 10.54 -2.72 -7.27
C PHE A 34 11.81 -2.95 -6.44
N PHE A 35 12.22 -1.96 -5.65
CA PHE A 35 13.39 -2.09 -4.80
C PHE A 35 13.17 -3.13 -3.69
N THR A 36 11.96 -3.21 -3.14
CA THR A 36 11.63 -4.22 -2.12
C THR A 36 11.63 -5.65 -2.67
N ILE A 37 11.16 -5.85 -3.90
CA ILE A 37 11.05 -7.19 -4.52
C ILE A 37 12.38 -7.64 -5.13
N TYR A 38 13.06 -6.76 -5.86
CA TYR A 38 14.23 -7.12 -6.69
C TYR A 38 15.54 -6.52 -6.18
N GLY A 39 15.51 -5.69 -5.12
CA GLY A 39 16.70 -5.01 -4.60
C GLY A 39 17.22 -3.88 -5.48
N ARG A 40 16.54 -3.56 -6.59
CA ARG A 40 16.88 -2.49 -7.54
C ARG A 40 15.64 -1.93 -8.23
N ASN A 41 15.72 -0.66 -8.63
CA ASN A 41 14.71 -0.01 -9.47
C ASN A 41 15.15 -0.03 -10.93
N PRO A 42 14.33 -0.53 -11.86
CA PRO A 42 14.62 -0.45 -13.29
C PRO A 42 14.62 1.02 -13.74
N ARG A 43 15.68 1.44 -14.45
CA ARG A 43 15.76 2.74 -15.11
C ARG A 43 15.15 2.62 -16.51
N PHE A 44 14.48 3.68 -16.97
CA PHE A 44 13.79 3.70 -18.27
C PHE A 44 14.76 3.43 -19.44
N ASP A 45 16.03 3.83 -19.30
CA ASP A 45 17.06 3.68 -20.33
C ASP A 45 17.85 2.36 -20.27
N SER A 46 17.59 1.48 -19.30
CA SER A 46 18.43 0.30 -19.14
C SER A 46 17.70 -0.89 -18.53
N ILE A 47 17.08 -1.71 -19.39
CA ILE A 47 16.98 -3.16 -19.13
C ILE A 47 18.35 -3.78 -19.45
N HIS A 48 19.41 -3.29 -18.80
CA HIS A 48 20.62 -4.06 -18.64
C HIS A 48 20.49 -4.77 -17.30
N ILE A 49 20.07 -6.03 -17.37
CA ILE A 49 20.23 -6.96 -16.27
C ILE A 49 21.72 -7.30 -16.25
N SER A 50 22.55 -6.50 -15.58
CA SER A 50 23.94 -6.90 -15.31
C SER A 50 23.89 -8.23 -14.57
N GLN A 51 24.39 -9.29 -15.22
CA GLN A 51 24.41 -10.66 -14.69
C GLN A 51 25.50 -10.85 -13.62
N ASP A 52 26.31 -9.83 -13.34
CA ASP A 52 27.57 -9.97 -12.59
C ASP A 52 27.48 -9.70 -11.07
N THR A 53 26.29 -9.54 -10.49
CA THR A 53 26.19 -9.50 -9.02
C THR A 53 26.13 -10.91 -8.44
N PRO A 54 27.08 -11.32 -7.57
CA PRO A 54 27.02 -12.62 -6.90
C PRO A 54 25.69 -12.75 -6.15
N ALA A 55 24.86 -13.72 -6.53
CA ALA A 55 23.50 -13.89 -6.02
C ALA A 55 23.41 -13.87 -4.48
N GLY A 56 24.44 -14.38 -3.79
CA GLY A 56 24.52 -14.39 -2.33
C GLY A 56 24.57 -12.99 -1.69
N LYS A 57 25.32 -12.03 -2.26
CA LYS A 57 25.42 -10.66 -1.72
C LYS A 57 24.13 -9.86 -1.97
N LEU A 58 23.46 -10.14 -3.08
CA LEU A 58 22.15 -9.55 -3.37
C LEU A 58 21.08 -10.09 -2.42
N SER A 59 21.08 -11.39 -2.15
CA SER A 59 20.11 -12.04 -1.25
C SER A 59 20.17 -11.51 0.18
N THR A 60 21.38 -11.39 0.76
CA THR A 60 21.54 -10.84 2.13
C THR A 60 21.11 -9.38 2.22
N LYS A 61 21.40 -8.58 1.20
CA LYS A 61 20.93 -7.19 1.10
C LYS A 61 19.41 -7.13 0.94
N LEU A 62 18.81 -8.03 0.19
CA LEU A 62 17.35 -8.08 0.00
C LEU A 62 16.65 -8.43 1.32
N GLN A 63 17.19 -9.40 2.07
CA GLN A 63 16.68 -9.78 3.39
C GLN A 63 16.76 -8.61 4.39
N SER A 64 17.85 -7.85 4.39
CA SER A 64 17.97 -6.69 5.28
C SER A 64 16.99 -5.57 4.92
N VAL A 65 16.81 -5.29 3.62
CA VAL A 65 15.80 -4.32 3.14
C VAL A 65 14.39 -4.77 3.52
N GLN A 66 14.06 -6.05 3.32
CA GLN A 66 12.76 -6.62 3.69
C GLN A 66 12.49 -6.49 5.19
N LYS A 67 13.51 -6.73 6.03
CA LYS A 67 13.40 -6.57 7.48
C LYS A 67 13.06 -5.12 7.88
N VAL A 68 13.79 -4.14 7.34
CA VAL A 68 13.55 -2.72 7.61
C VAL A 68 12.14 -2.30 7.15
N VAL A 69 11.74 -2.73 5.95
CA VAL A 69 10.38 -2.42 5.43
C VAL A 69 9.30 -3.00 6.34
N LYS A 70 9.49 -4.21 6.86
CA LYS A 70 8.55 -4.83 7.80
C LYS A 70 8.43 -4.01 9.09
N GLU A 71 9.55 -3.58 9.65
CA GLU A 71 9.59 -2.76 10.86
C GLU A 71 8.88 -1.41 10.67
N GLU A 72 9.09 -0.75 9.52
CA GLU A 72 8.42 0.51 9.16
C GLU A 72 6.90 0.35 9.00
N VAL A 73 6.46 -0.74 8.36
CA VAL A 73 5.03 -1.05 8.21
C VAL A 73 4.39 -1.30 9.59
N GLU A 74 5.03 -2.09 10.44
CA GLU A 74 4.57 -2.33 11.80
C GLU A 74 4.50 -1.04 12.62
N SER A 75 5.49 -0.15 12.47
CA SER A 75 5.52 1.17 13.11
C SER A 75 4.36 2.04 12.63
N ALA A 76 4.14 2.13 11.31
CA ALA A 76 3.02 2.88 10.73
C ALA A 76 1.66 2.34 11.23
N MET A 77 1.48 1.02 11.25
CA MET A 77 0.29 0.37 11.80
C MET A 77 0.08 0.72 13.28
N LYS A 78 1.13 0.73 14.10
CA LYS A 78 1.06 1.17 15.50
C LYS A 78 0.65 2.64 15.62
N CYS A 79 1.18 3.52 14.78
CA CYS A 79 0.78 4.94 14.75
C CYS A 79 -0.71 5.08 14.39
N PHE A 80 -1.19 4.37 13.37
CA PHE A 80 -2.60 4.38 12.99
C PHE A 80 -3.50 3.86 14.11
N LYS A 81 -3.11 2.76 14.76
CA LYS A 81 -3.84 2.21 15.91
C LYS A 81 -3.90 3.23 17.05
N ASN A 82 -2.77 3.79 17.46
CA ASN A 82 -2.73 4.78 18.54
C ASN A 82 -3.57 6.02 18.19
N TYR A 83 -3.52 6.50 16.95
CA TYR A 83 -4.35 7.62 16.50
C TYR A 83 -5.84 7.29 16.56
N SER A 84 -6.24 6.09 16.12
CA SER A 84 -7.63 5.62 16.17
C SER A 84 -8.11 5.40 17.59
N ASP A 85 -7.27 4.84 18.46
CA ASP A 85 -7.62 4.51 19.84
C ASP A 85 -7.68 5.75 20.75
N ARG A 86 -6.98 6.86 20.42
CA ARG A 86 -7.02 8.13 21.18
C ARG A 86 -8.42 8.69 21.42
N ASN A 87 -9.29 8.57 20.43
CA ASN A 87 -10.66 9.08 20.49
C ASN A 87 -11.69 7.95 20.69
N ARG A 88 -11.22 6.74 21.04
CA ARG A 88 -12.09 5.58 21.20
C ARG A 88 -12.53 5.48 22.65
N GLU A 89 -13.83 5.57 22.88
CA GLU A 89 -14.42 5.30 24.18
C GLU A 89 -14.32 3.80 24.52
N ILE A 90 -14.17 3.50 25.80
CA ILE A 90 -14.21 2.11 26.28
C ILE A 90 -15.59 1.55 25.91
N PRO A 91 -15.66 0.50 25.07
CA PRO A 91 -16.94 -0.07 24.72
C PRO A 91 -17.59 -0.67 25.98
N PRO A 92 -18.92 -0.57 26.12
CA PRO A 92 -19.66 -1.35 27.10
C PRO A 92 -19.36 -2.84 26.96
N ASP A 93 -19.51 -3.59 28.04
CA ASP A 93 -19.41 -5.05 27.98
C ASP A 93 -20.68 -5.59 27.29
N PHE A 94 -20.52 -6.04 26.04
CA PHE A 94 -21.64 -6.54 25.22
C PHE A 94 -21.75 -8.05 25.35
N GLN A 95 -22.97 -8.52 25.60
CA GLN A 95 -23.27 -9.95 25.63
C GLN A 95 -23.81 -10.41 24.26
N PRO A 96 -23.58 -11.67 23.87
CA PRO A 96 -24.19 -12.23 22.66
C PRO A 96 -25.72 -12.10 22.70
N GLY A 97 -26.28 -11.36 21.74
CA GLY A 97 -27.73 -11.07 21.65
C GLY A 97 -28.10 -9.60 21.90
N ASP A 98 -27.18 -8.78 22.40
CA ASP A 98 -27.40 -7.36 22.60
C ASP A 98 -27.56 -6.61 21.27
N LYS A 99 -28.51 -5.67 21.25
CA LYS A 99 -28.75 -4.79 20.11
C LYS A 99 -27.97 -3.49 20.29
N VAL A 100 -27.11 -3.17 19.32
CA VAL A 100 -26.33 -1.93 19.30
C VAL A 100 -26.83 -0.99 18.21
N TRP A 101 -26.81 0.31 18.51
CA TRP A 101 -27.12 1.33 17.52
C TRP A 101 -25.90 1.58 16.64
N LEU A 102 -26.06 1.40 15.33
CA LEU A 102 -25.02 1.70 14.35
C LEU A 102 -25.43 2.92 13.52
N SER A 103 -24.59 3.95 13.51
CA SER A 103 -24.78 5.10 12.63
C SER A 103 -24.35 4.77 11.21
N SER A 104 -25.28 4.86 10.25
CA SER A 104 -24.99 4.65 8.83
C SER A 104 -24.45 5.89 8.11
N LYS A 105 -24.29 7.02 8.81
CA LYS A 105 -23.93 8.33 8.22
C LYS A 105 -22.66 8.30 7.37
N ASN A 106 -21.66 7.50 7.78
CA ASN A 106 -20.35 7.40 7.13
C ASN A 106 -20.09 6.02 6.49
N ILE A 107 -21.10 5.14 6.45
CA ILE A 107 -20.96 3.79 5.90
C ILE A 107 -21.50 3.79 4.48
N LYS A 108 -20.62 3.67 3.50
CA LYS A 108 -21.01 3.51 2.10
C LYS A 108 -21.27 2.03 1.85
N THR A 109 -22.52 1.68 1.57
CA THR A 109 -22.90 0.30 1.20
C THR A 109 -23.16 0.24 -0.30
N THR A 110 -22.77 -0.88 -0.93
CA THR A 110 -23.14 -1.21 -2.31
C THR A 110 -24.55 -1.81 -2.42
N ARG A 111 -25.22 -2.01 -1.28
CA ARG A 111 -26.58 -2.56 -1.25
C ARG A 111 -27.62 -1.50 -1.64
N PRO A 112 -28.67 -1.88 -2.39
CA PRO A 112 -29.70 -0.95 -2.84
C PRO A 112 -30.60 -0.46 -1.70
N THR A 113 -30.66 -1.16 -0.57
CA THR A 113 -31.49 -0.81 0.59
C THR A 113 -30.65 -0.49 1.82
N LYS A 114 -31.08 0.51 2.61
CA LYS A 114 -30.42 0.95 3.86
C LYS A 114 -30.49 -0.03 5.04
N ARG A 115 -31.03 -1.24 4.85
CA ARG A 115 -31.09 -2.28 5.90
C ARG A 115 -29.81 -3.12 5.84
N LEU A 116 -29.18 -3.33 7.00
CA LEU A 116 -28.09 -4.29 7.17
C LEU A 116 -28.65 -5.71 7.18
#